data_AF-A0A100Y5D2-F1
#
_entry.id   AF-A0A100Y5D2-F1
#
_cell.length_a   1.000
_cell.length_b   1.000
_cell.length_c   1.000
_cell.angle_alpha   90.00
_cell.angle_beta   90.00
_cell.angle_gamma   90.00
#
_symmetry.space_group_name_H-M   'P 1'
#
loop_
_entity.id
_entity.type
_entity.pdbx_description
1 polymer ?
#
loop_
_entity_poly.entity_id
_entity_poly.type
_entity_poly.pdbx_seq_one_letter_code
_entity_poly.pdbx_strand_id
1 'polypeptide(L)'
;MSGVSDEEIVGAVRAIAELEERREALAERVGELRRAVTPEDLAERDRFGTEMAVVTDLILLECVETLDRLGLTTAAQAVRRVLDEEGPAGQG
;
A
#
# COMPACT_ATOMS: atom_id res chain seq x y z
N MET A 1 26.83 5.88 -13.65
CA MET A 1 25.65 5.54 -12.84
C MET A 1 26.16 5.25 -11.45
N SER A 2 25.87 6.12 -10.47
CA SER A 2 26.08 5.77 -9.07
C SER A 2 24.99 4.76 -8.72
N GLY A 3 25.36 3.57 -8.26
CA GLY A 3 24.37 2.61 -7.77
C GLY A 3 23.64 3.17 -6.55
N VAL A 4 22.45 2.66 -6.27
CA VAL A 4 21.73 2.94 -5.02
C VAL A 4 22.60 2.50 -3.85
N SER A 5 22.76 3.37 -2.85
CA SER A 5 23.51 3.09 -1.64
C SER A 5 22.69 2.26 -0.64
N ASP A 6 23.37 1.56 0.25
CA ASP A 6 22.72 0.83 1.35
C ASP A 6 21.86 1.76 2.23
N GLU A 7 22.27 3.02 2.39
CA GLU A 7 21.50 4.04 3.12
C GLU A 7 20.17 4.36 2.44
N GLU A 8 20.16 4.48 1.11
CA GLU A 8 18.93 4.68 0.34
C GLU A 8 18.01 3.44 0.41
N ILE A 9 18.58 2.23 0.40
CA ILE A 9 17.82 0.99 0.59
C ILE A 9 17.17 0.97 1.97
N VAL A 10 17.92 1.27 3.03
CA VAL A 10 17.39 1.33 4.40
C VAL A 10 16.31 2.39 4.52
N GLY A 11 16.47 3.54 3.88
CA GLY A 11 15.45 4.60 3.84
C GLY A 11 14.15 4.11 3.21
N ALA A 12 14.23 3.47 2.04
CA ALA A 12 13.07 2.93 1.34
C ALA A 12 12.36 1.83 2.16
N VAL A 13 13.12 0.91 2.76
CA VAL A 13 12.56 -0.15 3.61
C VAL A 13 11.83 0.42 4.83
N ARG A 14 12.36 1.49 5.44
CA ARG A 14 11.69 2.17 6.56
C ARG A 14 10.40 2.85 6.12
N ALA A 15 10.41 3.56 4.99
CA ALA A 15 9.22 4.19 4.46
C ALA A 15 8.11 3.17 4.17
N ILE A 16 8.44 2.03 3.57
CA ILE A 16 7.50 0.93 3.34
C ILE A 16 6.99 0.35 4.67
N ALA A 17 7.88 0.14 5.65
CA ALA A 17 7.48 -0.40 6.96
C ALA A 17 6.52 0.52 7.72
N GLU A 18 6.73 1.84 7.66
CA GLU A 18 5.83 2.83 8.26
C GLU A 18 4.44 2.82 7.60
N LEU A 19 4.38 2.67 6.27
CA LEU A 19 3.13 2.53 5.55
C LEU A 19 2.41 1.21 5.88
N GLU A 20 3.15 0.11 6.00
CA GLU A 20 2.62 -1.20 6.41
C GLU A 20 2.02 -1.15 7.83
N GLU A 21 2.69 -0.49 8.79
CA GLU A 21 2.17 -0.30 10.15
C GLU A 21 0.83 0.47 10.13
N ARG A 22 0.76 1.53 9.32
CA ARG A 22 -0.49 2.29 9.14
C ARG A 22 -1.59 1.43 8.50
N ARG A 23 -1.26 0.64 7.48
CA ARG A 23 -2.21 -0.28 6.83
C ARG A 23 -2.77 -1.28 7.83
N GLU A 24 -1.92 -1.84 8.68
CA GLU A 24 -2.30 -2.82 9.70
C GLU A 24 -3.23 -2.20 10.76
N ALA A 25 -2.93 -1.00 11.23
CA ALA A 25 -3.80 -0.27 12.15
C ALA A 25 -5.20 -0.01 11.55
N LEU A 26 -5.28 0.33 10.27
CA LEU A 26 -6.55 0.49 9.56
C LEU A 26 -7.28 -0.85 9.40
N ALA A 27 -6.56 -1.93 9.10
CA ALA A 27 -7.13 -3.28 9.01
C ALA A 27 -7.72 -3.74 10.34
N GLU A 28 -7.06 -3.44 11.47
CA GLU A 28 -7.59 -3.69 12.81
C GLU A 28 -8.92 -2.96 13.03
N ARG A 29 -9.00 -1.66 12.70
CA ARG A 29 -10.24 -0.87 12.79
C ARG A 29 -11.38 -1.42 11.93
N VAL A 30 -11.10 -1.80 10.69
CA VAL A 30 -12.08 -2.46 9.82
C VAL A 30 -12.53 -3.79 10.43
N GLY A 31 -11.60 -4.53 11.03
CA GLY A 31 -11.85 -5.79 11.75
C GLY A 31 -12.78 -5.63 12.95
N GLU A 32 -12.57 -4.59 13.77
CA GLU A 32 -13.43 -4.24 14.91
C GLU A 32 -14.88 -3.99 14.45
N LEU A 33 -15.05 -3.33 13.30
CA LEU A 33 -16.34 -2.98 12.72
C LEU A 33 -16.95 -4.07 11.82
N ARG A 34 -16.39 -5.28 11.77
CA ARG A 34 -16.85 -6.35 10.86
C ARG A 34 -18.30 -6.80 11.11
N ARG A 35 -18.79 -6.69 12.35
CA ARG A 35 -20.16 -7.06 12.74
C ARG A 35 -21.07 -5.86 12.97
N ALA A 36 -20.60 -4.66 12.63
CA ALA A 36 -21.38 -3.45 12.72
C ALA A 36 -22.64 -3.52 11.85
N VAL A 37 -23.74 -2.97 12.36
CA VAL A 37 -25.03 -2.92 11.65
C VAL A 37 -25.67 -1.53 11.70
N THR A 38 -25.11 -0.60 12.48
CA THR A 38 -25.61 0.78 12.50
C THR A 38 -25.08 1.54 11.27
N PRO A 39 -25.85 2.49 10.72
CA PRO A 39 -25.38 3.32 9.61
C PRO A 39 -24.06 4.05 9.89
N GLU A 40 -23.87 4.51 11.12
CA GLU A 40 -22.68 5.24 11.56
C GLU A 40 -21.44 4.35 11.51
N ASP A 41 -21.53 3.15 12.10
CA ASP A 41 -20.42 2.20 12.12
C ASP A 41 -20.08 1.69 10.70
N LEU A 42 -21.09 1.52 9.84
CA LEU A 42 -20.87 1.14 8.43
C LEU A 42 -20.13 2.25 7.67
N ALA A 43 -20.53 3.51 7.86
CA ALA A 43 -19.85 4.65 7.25
C ALA A 43 -18.39 4.79 7.72
N GLU A 44 -18.14 4.49 8.99
CA GLU A 44 -16.79 4.49 9.55
C GLU A 44 -15.93 3.33 9.01
N ARG A 45 -16.50 2.12 8.93
CA ARG A 45 -15.84 0.97 8.31
C ARG A 45 -15.46 1.26 6.85
N ASP A 46 -16.38 1.84 6.08
CA ASP A 46 -16.15 2.15 4.67
C ASP A 46 -15.08 3.25 4.52
N ARG A 47 -15.02 4.22 5.45
CA ARG A 47 -13.94 5.21 5.51
C ARG A 47 -12.59 4.57 5.78
N PHE A 48 -12.48 3.71 6.80
CA PHE A 48 -11.23 3.01 7.09
C PHE A 48 -10.82 2.07 5.97
N GLY A 49 -11.77 1.37 5.33
CA GLY A 49 -11.51 0.54 4.16
C GLY A 49 -10.98 1.34 2.97
N THR A 50 -11.54 2.52 2.73
CA THR A 50 -11.06 3.44 1.67
C THR A 50 -9.65 3.94 1.97
N GLU A 51 -9.40 4.35 3.22
CA GLU A 51 -8.06 4.79 3.63
C GLU A 51 -7.04 3.65 3.53
N MET A 52 -7.43 2.44 3.90
CA MET A 52 -6.59 1.25 3.80
C MET A 52 -6.21 0.97 2.34
N ALA A 53 -7.16 1.07 1.41
CA ALA A 53 -6.89 0.91 -0.02
C ALA A 53 -5.88 1.96 -0.52
N VAL A 54 -6.04 3.22 -0.13
CA VAL A 54 -5.08 4.29 -0.48
C VAL A 54 -3.67 3.99 0.07
N VAL A 55 -3.56 3.51 1.31
CA VAL A 55 -2.26 3.15 1.89
C VAL A 55 -1.63 1.96 1.15
N THR A 56 -2.42 0.96 0.76
CA THR A 56 -1.94 -0.16 -0.08
C THR A 56 -1.38 0.35 -1.41
N ASP A 57 -2.07 1.25 -2.10
CA ASP A 57 -1.58 1.84 -3.36
C ASP A 57 -0.25 2.57 -3.17
N LEU A 58 -0.09 3.30 -2.06
CA LEU A 58 1.15 3.99 -1.72
C LEU A 58 2.31 3.01 -1.47
N ILE A 59 2.05 1.89 -0.78
CA ILE A 59 3.05 0.83 -0.56
C ILE A 59 3.53 0.27 -1.90
N LEU A 60 2.59 -0.07 -2.79
CA LEU A 60 2.91 -0.60 -4.11
C LEU A 60 3.70 0.41 -4.95
N LEU A 61 3.33 1.70 -4.91
CA LEU A 61 4.04 2.76 -5.62
C LEU A 61 5.49 2.90 -5.12
N GLU A 62 5.70 2.96 -3.79
CA GLU A 62 7.06 3.06 -3.22
C GLU A 62 7.90 1.82 -3.56
N CYS A 63 7.29 0.63 -3.57
CA CYS A 63 7.92 -0.61 -4.03
C CYS A 63 8.37 -0.50 -5.50
N VAL A 64 7.50 -0.04 -6.39
CA VAL A 64 7.83 0.13 -7.82
C VAL A 64 9.02 1.08 -7.99
N GLU A 65 8.95 2.24 -7.36
CA GLU A 65 10.01 3.26 -7.47
C GLU A 65 11.34 2.79 -6.91
N THR A 66 11.31 2.07 -5.79
CA THR A 66 12.52 1.52 -5.16
C THR A 66 13.13 0.42 -6.01
N LEU A 67 12.33 -0.52 -6.49
CA LEU A 67 12.80 -1.61 -7.35
C LEU A 67 13.38 -1.09 -8.67
N ASP A 68 12.76 -0.08 -9.27
CA ASP A 68 13.26 0.52 -10.51
C ASP A 68 14.59 1.25 -10.29
N ARG A 69 14.71 2.02 -9.19
CA ARG A 69 15.99 2.65 -8.78
C ARG A 69 17.10 1.61 -8.58
N LEU A 70 16.77 0.44 -8.05
CA LEU A 70 17.72 -0.68 -7.88
C LEU A 70 18.07 -1.41 -9.18
N GLY A 71 17.49 -1.02 -10.32
CA GLY A 71 17.65 -1.70 -11.60
C GLY A 71 16.92 -3.04 -11.69
N LEU A 72 16.02 -3.33 -10.74
CA LEU A 72 15.17 -4.52 -10.72
C LEU A 72 13.90 -4.29 -11.54
N THR A 73 14.06 -3.86 -12.79
CA THR A 73 12.98 -3.39 -13.67
C THR A 73 11.86 -4.43 -13.85
N THR A 74 12.20 -5.72 -13.98
CA THR A 74 11.17 -6.78 -14.09
C THR A 74 10.32 -6.90 -12.82
N ALA A 75 10.94 -6.76 -11.65
CA ALA A 75 10.21 -6.77 -10.37
C ALA A 75 9.34 -5.52 -10.24
N ALA A 76 9.88 -4.34 -10.58
CA ALA A 76 9.13 -3.09 -10.60
C ALA A 76 7.91 -3.17 -11.52
N GLN A 77 8.05 -3.75 -12.72
CA GLN A 77 6.94 -3.97 -13.64
C GLN A 77 5.90 -4.96 -13.11
N ALA A 78 6.32 -6.02 -12.42
CA ALA A 78 5.40 -6.97 -11.82
C ALA A 78 4.55 -6.30 -10.73
N VAL A 79 5.16 -5.51 -9.85
CA VAL A 79 4.44 -4.75 -8.81
C VAL A 79 3.55 -3.67 -9.43
N ARG A 80 3.99 -2.99 -10.50
CA ARG A 80 3.18 -2.02 -11.23
C ARG A 80 1.91 -2.64 -11.79
N ARG A 81 1.97 -3.87 -12.34
CA ARG A 81 0.79 -4.57 -12.83
C ARG A 81 -0.20 -4.85 -11.70
N VAL A 82 0.26 -5.26 -10.53
CA VAL A 82 -0.62 -5.44 -9.35
C VAL A 82 -1.32 -4.13 -9.01
N LEU A 83 -0.59 -3.00 -8.97
CA LEU A 83 -1.18 -1.69 -8.72
C LEU A 83 -2.20 -1.28 -9.79
N ASP A 84 -1.93 -1.58 -11.07
CA ASP A 84 -2.84 -1.26 -12.18
C ASP A 84 -4.08 -2.19 -12.21
N GLU A 85 -3.95 -3.44 -11.75
CA GLU A 85 -5.02 -4.45 -11.65
C GLU A 85 -5.89 -4.26 -10.38
N GLU A 86 -5.30 -3.82 -9.28
CA GLU A 86 -5.97 -3.61 -7.97
C GLU A 86 -6.42 -2.16 -7.72
N GLY A 87 -6.02 -1.21 -8.56
CA GLY A 87 -6.45 0.19 -8.46
C GLY A 87 -7.98 0.36 -8.50
N PRO A 88 -8.53 1.55 -8.18
CA PRO A 88 -9.97 1.80 -7.98
C PRO A 88 -10.89 1.55 -9.20
N ALA A 89 -10.38 0.93 -10.26
CA ALA A 89 -11.09 0.54 -11.47
C ALA A 89 -10.91 -0.95 -11.83
N GLY A 90 -10.79 -1.86 -10.84
CA GLY A 90 -11.07 -3.29 -11.00
C GLY A 90 -12.53 -3.63 -11.37
N GLN A 91 -13.15 -2.84 -12.25
CA GLN A 91 -14.42 -3.12 -12.93
C GLN A 91 -14.10 -3.68 -14.33
N GLY A 92 -13.87 -4.99 -14.37
CA GLY A 92 -13.93 -5.82 -15.58
C GLY A 92 -14.89 -6.97 -15.36
#